data_AF-A0A7M1S676-F1
#
_entry.id   AF-A0A7M1S676-F1
#
_cell.length_a   1.000
_cell.length_b   1.000
_cell.length_c   1.000
_cell.angle_alpha   90.00
_cell.angle_beta   90.00
_cell.angle_gamma   90.00
#
_symmetry.space_group_name_H-M   'P 1'
#
loop_
_entity.id
_entity.type
_entity.pdbx_description
1 polymer ?
#
loop_
_entity_poly.entity_id
_entity_poly.type
_entity_poly.pdbx_seq_one_letter_code
_entity_poly.pdbx_strand_id
1 'polypeptide(L)'
;MIISEEKNTNRDLEIIFEAKEFCIYAAVFDAMYAVVETMLYKMKKNEQKPFLVILVSAQADNLEHILLEQKRPSDILVKIDMLDDHYALICQDTKVDGGFHFSERLMRYLKTSFANDIYFAVMDIRSAHYTSKEIIFEMLELFCNAKAQEKSGEVVLRSLKR
;
A
#
# COMPACT_ATOMS: atom_id res chain seq x y z
N MET A 1 -47.03 7.80 32.16
CA MET A 1 -46.90 7.43 30.73
C MET A 1 -46.06 8.51 30.08
N ILE A 2 -44.74 8.29 30.02
CA ILE A 2 -43.78 9.21 29.39
C ILE A 2 -43.59 8.65 27.98
N ILE A 3 -43.93 9.44 26.97
CA ILE A 3 -43.64 9.09 25.58
C ILE A 3 -42.15 9.37 25.39
N SER A 4 -41.36 8.30 25.32
CA SER A 4 -39.95 8.35 24.94
C SER A 4 -39.86 8.58 23.43
N GLU A 5 -39.44 9.77 23.01
CA GLU A 5 -38.87 9.96 21.69
C GLU A 5 -37.43 9.41 21.71
N GLU A 6 -37.25 8.21 21.18
CA GLU A 6 -35.94 7.70 20.80
C GLU A 6 -35.34 8.63 19.73
N LYS A 7 -34.40 9.48 20.13
CA LYS A 7 -33.49 10.14 19.19
C LYS A 7 -32.59 9.08 18.59
N ASN A 8 -32.96 8.63 17.40
CA ASN A 8 -32.15 7.79 16.53
C ASN A 8 -30.88 8.57 16.12
N THR A 9 -29.82 8.47 16.92
CA THR A 9 -28.49 9.01 16.61
C THR A 9 -27.73 8.03 15.71
N ASN A 10 -28.24 7.80 14.50
CA ASN A 10 -27.39 7.45 13.36
C ASN A 10 -27.06 8.77 12.66
N ARG A 11 -26.12 9.53 13.24
CA ARG A 11 -25.35 10.43 12.38
C ARG A 11 -24.44 9.51 11.61
N ASP A 12 -24.79 9.28 10.34
CA ASP A 12 -23.81 8.86 9.36
C ASP A 12 -22.60 9.77 9.55
N LEU A 13 -21.52 9.21 10.08
CA LEU A 13 -20.25 9.90 10.19
C LEU A 13 -19.83 10.17 8.75
N GLU A 14 -20.16 11.34 8.22
CA GLU A 14 -19.59 11.81 6.96
C GLU A 14 -18.07 11.78 7.13
N ILE A 15 -17.44 10.80 6.49
CA ILE A 15 -15.99 10.73 6.37
C ILE A 15 -15.61 11.86 5.43
N ILE A 16 -15.38 13.04 6.00
CA ILE A 16 -14.82 14.19 5.27
C ILE A 16 -13.33 13.92 5.16
N PHE A 17 -12.88 13.54 3.97
CA PHE A 17 -11.44 13.46 3.67
C PHE A 17 -10.84 14.86 3.68
N GLU A 18 -9.70 15.04 4.34
CA GLU A 18 -8.96 16.27 4.19
C GLU A 18 -8.42 16.37 2.75
N ALA A 19 -8.41 17.57 2.16
CA ALA A 19 -7.97 17.76 0.76
C ALA A 19 -6.55 17.18 0.52
N LYS A 20 -5.68 17.24 1.54
CA LYS A 20 -4.36 16.63 1.52
C LYS A 20 -4.42 15.12 1.34
N GLU A 21 -5.29 14.43 2.08
CA GLU A 21 -5.47 12.97 1.97
C GLU A 21 -6.00 12.60 0.58
N PHE A 22 -6.95 13.36 0.05
CA PHE A 22 -7.47 13.12 -1.30
C PHE A 22 -6.38 13.26 -2.38
N CYS A 23 -5.49 14.25 -2.26
CA CYS A 23 -4.34 14.40 -3.16
C CYS A 23 -3.39 13.19 -3.09
N ILE A 24 -3.18 12.61 -1.90
CA ILE A 24 -2.39 11.38 -1.75
C ILE A 24 -3.05 10.23 -2.49
N TYR A 25 -4.37 10.07 -2.34
CA TYR A 25 -5.11 9.00 -3.01
C TYR A 25 -5.02 9.13 -4.53
N ALA A 26 -5.18 10.34 -5.06
CA ALA A 26 -5.05 10.62 -6.48
C ALA A 26 -3.62 10.33 -6.99
N ALA A 27 -2.59 10.79 -6.29
CA ALA A 27 -1.19 10.59 -6.70
C ALA A 27 -0.81 9.10 -6.71
N VAL A 28 -1.20 8.34 -5.67
CA VAL A 28 -0.97 6.90 -5.62
C VAL A 28 -1.73 6.18 -6.73
N PHE A 29 -2.98 6.58 -6.96
CA PHE A 29 -3.81 6.01 -8.02
C PHE A 29 -3.17 6.22 -9.39
N ASP A 30 -2.83 7.46 -9.74
CA ASP A 30 -2.24 7.79 -11.03
C ASP A 30 -0.90 7.07 -11.25
N ALA A 31 -0.06 7.01 -10.21
CA ALA A 31 1.26 6.37 -10.29
C ALA A 31 1.16 4.86 -10.48
N MET A 32 0.18 4.19 -9.85
CA MET A 32 0.11 2.73 -9.82
C MET A 32 -0.86 2.11 -10.83
N TYR A 33 -1.85 2.86 -11.30
CA TYR A 33 -2.98 2.33 -12.08
C TYR A 33 -2.53 1.48 -13.28
N ALA A 34 -1.70 2.06 -14.15
CA ALA A 34 -1.23 1.37 -15.36
C ALA A 34 -0.43 0.11 -15.03
N VAL A 35 0.39 0.13 -13.98
CA VAL A 35 1.22 -1.00 -13.56
C VAL A 35 0.34 -2.12 -13.02
N VAL A 36 -0.55 -1.82 -12.08
CA VAL A 36 -1.46 -2.81 -11.47
C VAL A 36 -2.41 -3.39 -12.52
N GLU A 37 -2.97 -2.57 -13.41
CA GLU A 37 -3.84 -3.04 -14.49
C GLU A 37 -3.09 -3.99 -15.44
N THR A 38 -1.84 -3.66 -15.79
CA THR A 38 -1.00 -4.53 -16.62
C THR A 38 -0.72 -5.87 -15.93
N MET A 39 -0.41 -5.85 -14.63
CA MET A 39 -0.16 -7.06 -13.85
C MET A 39 -1.40 -7.94 -13.78
N LEU A 40 -2.57 -7.36 -13.51
CA LEU A 40 -3.85 -8.07 -13.50
C LEU A 40 -4.20 -8.64 -14.87
N TYR A 41 -4.00 -7.88 -15.95
CA TYR A 41 -4.22 -8.35 -17.30
C TYR A 41 -3.40 -9.60 -17.61
N LYS A 42 -2.08 -9.57 -17.31
CA LYS A 42 -1.21 -10.74 -17.49
C LYS A 42 -1.62 -11.90 -16.59
N MET A 43 -2.08 -11.63 -15.37
CA MET A 43 -2.53 -12.68 -14.45
C MET A 43 -3.79 -13.38 -14.97
N LYS A 44 -4.74 -12.64 -15.56
CA LYS A 44 -5.93 -13.21 -16.25
C LYS A 44 -5.56 -14.11 -17.44
N LYS A 45 -4.42 -13.86 -18.08
CA LYS A 45 -3.89 -14.68 -19.18
C LYS A 45 -3.05 -15.87 -18.71
N ASN A 46 -2.89 -16.07 -17.40
CA ASN A 46 -1.95 -17.04 -16.81
C ASN A 46 -0.48 -16.80 -17.21
N GLU A 47 -0.16 -15.59 -17.67
CA GLU A 47 1.20 -15.16 -18.02
C GLU A 47 1.94 -14.54 -16.83
N GLN A 48 1.21 -14.30 -15.74
CA GLN A 48 1.73 -13.73 -14.51
C GLN A 48 1.16 -14.49 -13.32
N LYS A 49 2.00 -14.72 -12.32
CA LYS A 49 1.62 -15.29 -11.03
C LYS A 49 1.13 -14.20 -10.07
N PRO A 50 0.54 -14.58 -8.92
CA PRO A 50 0.33 -13.65 -7.81
C PRO A 50 1.51 -12.72 -7.58
N PHE A 51 1.21 -11.47 -7.27
CA PHE A 51 2.19 -10.41 -7.09
C PHE A 51 1.90 -9.64 -5.81
N LEU A 52 2.90 -8.93 -5.32
CA LEU A 52 2.77 -8.07 -4.16
C LEU A 52 2.86 -6.63 -4.56
N VAL A 53 2.12 -5.82 -3.83
CA VAL A 53 2.21 -4.36 -3.87
C VAL A 53 2.64 -3.92 -2.49
N ILE A 54 3.67 -3.08 -2.44
CA ILE A 54 4.21 -2.53 -1.21
C ILE A 54 4.13 -1.01 -1.33
N LEU A 55 3.45 -0.34 -0.40
CA LEU A 55 3.59 1.10 -0.21
C LEU A 55 4.52 1.35 0.96
N VAL A 56 5.54 2.16 0.71
CA VAL A 56 6.52 2.58 1.71
C VAL A 56 6.61 4.09 1.75
N SER A 57 6.65 4.64 2.97
CA SER A 57 7.16 5.99 3.22
C SER A 57 8.14 5.99 4.37
N ALA A 58 9.20 6.78 4.29
CA ALA A 58 10.15 6.95 5.39
C ALA A 58 10.89 8.27 5.22
N GLN A 59 11.16 8.99 6.30
CA GLN A 59 12.08 10.12 6.26
C GLN A 59 13.51 9.57 6.18
N ALA A 60 14.09 9.59 4.98
CA ALA A 60 15.45 9.13 4.76
C ALA A 60 16.07 9.85 3.55
N ASP A 61 17.26 10.42 3.72
CA ASP A 61 17.97 11.23 2.71
C ASP A 61 18.18 10.51 1.36
N ASN A 62 18.06 9.17 1.31
CA ASN A 62 18.28 8.36 0.12
C ASN A 62 17.29 7.18 0.00
N LEU A 63 16.02 7.35 0.38
CA LEU A 63 15.04 6.26 0.33
C LEU A 63 15.00 5.59 -1.05
N GLU A 64 14.92 6.37 -2.13
CA GLU A 64 14.91 5.85 -3.51
C GLU A 64 16.08 4.91 -3.80
N HIS A 65 17.30 5.33 -3.43
CA HIS A 65 18.51 4.56 -3.64
C HIS A 65 18.47 3.23 -2.87
N ILE A 66 18.04 3.28 -1.60
CA ILE A 66 17.89 2.08 -0.77
C ILE A 66 16.90 1.11 -1.43
N LEU A 67 15.76 1.59 -1.92
CA LEU A 67 14.78 0.75 -2.59
C LEU A 67 15.32 0.17 -3.90
N LEU A 68 16.07 0.94 -4.67
CA LEU A 68 16.72 0.49 -5.91
C LEU A 68 17.76 -0.60 -5.67
N GLU A 69 18.54 -0.52 -4.60
CA GLU A 69 19.53 -1.53 -4.25
C GLU A 69 18.91 -2.82 -3.69
N GLN A 70 17.82 -2.68 -2.93
CA GLN A 70 17.21 -3.83 -2.25
C GLN A 70 16.23 -4.60 -3.14
N LYS A 71 15.60 -3.95 -4.13
CA LYS A 71 14.64 -4.59 -5.02
C LYS A 71 15.31 -5.59 -5.96
N ARG A 72 14.55 -6.56 -6.46
CA ARG A 72 15.02 -7.46 -7.52
C ARG A 72 14.98 -6.76 -8.89
N PRO A 73 15.71 -7.26 -9.89
CA PRO A 73 15.59 -6.76 -11.27
C PRO A 73 14.16 -6.83 -11.83
N SER A 74 13.38 -7.84 -11.42
CA SER A 74 11.98 -8.03 -11.82
C SER A 74 11.01 -7.08 -11.12
N ASP A 75 11.41 -6.49 -9.99
CA ASP A 75 10.52 -5.67 -9.18
C ASP A 75 10.44 -4.26 -9.79
N ILE A 76 9.22 -3.73 -9.83
CA ILE A 76 8.93 -2.42 -10.38
C ILE A 76 8.89 -1.43 -9.22
N LEU A 77 9.75 -0.40 -9.28
CA LEU A 77 9.73 0.71 -8.35
C LEU A 77 8.99 1.88 -9.00
N VAL A 78 8.00 2.42 -8.31
CA VAL A 78 7.20 3.56 -8.75
C VAL A 78 7.33 4.65 -7.70
N LYS A 79 7.77 5.84 -8.12
CA LYS A 79 7.77 7.04 -7.28
C LYS A 79 6.37 7.65 -7.28
N ILE A 80 5.87 8.02 -6.11
CA ILE A 80 4.57 8.68 -5.97
C ILE A 80 4.85 10.19 -5.88
N ASP A 81 4.81 10.83 -7.04
CA ASP A 81 5.08 12.26 -7.18
C ASP A 81 3.94 13.04 -6.51
N MET A 82 4.24 13.79 -5.43
CA MET A 82 3.41 14.73 -4.64
C MET A 82 3.71 14.68 -3.13
N LEU A 83 4.44 13.67 -2.66
CA LEU A 83 4.88 13.54 -1.26
C LEU A 83 6.37 13.22 -1.26
N ASP A 84 7.15 14.03 -0.55
CA ASP A 84 8.53 13.65 -0.30
C ASP A 84 8.55 12.30 0.44
N ASP A 85 9.28 11.36 -0.16
CA ASP A 85 9.56 10.00 0.31
C ASP A 85 8.43 8.95 0.31
N HIS A 86 7.56 8.92 -0.71
CA HIS A 86 6.64 7.80 -0.94
C HIS A 86 6.94 7.00 -2.22
N TYR A 87 6.98 5.68 -2.07
CA TYR A 87 7.24 4.76 -3.17
C TYR A 87 6.31 3.55 -3.13
N ALA A 88 5.99 3.03 -4.30
CA ALA A 88 5.37 1.73 -4.48
C ALA A 88 6.38 0.73 -5.07
N LEU A 89 6.46 -0.45 -4.47
CA LEU A 89 7.22 -1.59 -4.98
C LEU A 89 6.23 -2.68 -5.41
N ILE A 90 6.29 -3.08 -6.68
CA ILE A 90 5.48 -4.17 -7.22
C ILE A 90 6.39 -5.37 -7.47
N CYS A 91 6.29 -6.38 -6.60
CA CYS A 91 7.13 -7.57 -6.64
C CYS A 91 6.43 -8.70 -7.40
N GLN A 92 7.08 -9.20 -8.44
CA GLN A 92 6.57 -10.29 -9.30
C GLN A 92 6.94 -11.67 -8.72
N ASP A 93 6.19 -12.71 -9.09
CA ASP A 93 6.49 -14.14 -8.79
C ASP A 93 6.93 -14.38 -7.35
N THR A 94 6.19 -13.78 -6.40
CA THR A 94 6.56 -13.86 -4.99
C THR A 94 5.55 -14.72 -4.26
N LYS A 95 6.03 -15.83 -3.69
CA LYS A 95 5.27 -16.55 -2.67
C LYS A 95 5.08 -15.63 -1.47
N VAL A 96 3.91 -15.65 -0.87
CA VAL A 96 3.47 -14.93 0.35
C VAL A 96 4.61 -14.70 1.34
N ASP A 97 5.26 -15.78 1.77
CA ASP A 97 6.30 -15.74 2.79
C ASP A 97 7.56 -15.01 2.29
N GLY A 98 7.91 -15.17 1.02
CA GLY A 98 9.03 -14.45 0.39
C GLY A 98 8.80 -12.95 0.33
N GLY A 99 7.54 -12.52 0.16
CA GLY A 99 7.13 -11.12 0.14
C GLY A 99 7.17 -10.46 1.50
N PHE A 100 6.63 -11.18 2.48
CA PHE A 100 6.69 -10.75 3.86
C PHE A 100 8.13 -10.65 4.36
N HIS A 101 8.97 -11.67 4.12
CA HIS A 101 10.38 -11.64 4.51
C HIS A 101 11.20 -10.59 3.75
N PHE A 102 10.87 -10.30 2.50
CA PHE A 102 11.44 -9.16 1.78
C PHE A 102 11.12 -7.85 2.50
N SER A 103 9.84 -7.65 2.84
CA SER A 103 9.35 -6.46 3.54
C SER A 103 9.98 -6.30 4.92
N GLU A 104 10.07 -7.37 5.71
CA GLU A 104 10.75 -7.36 7.01
C GLU A 104 12.23 -7.01 6.89
N ARG A 105 12.94 -7.60 5.91
CA ARG A 105 14.37 -7.32 5.69
C ARG A 105 14.57 -5.85 5.32
N LEU A 106 13.76 -5.33 4.41
CA LEU A 106 13.84 -3.93 3.99
C LEU A 106 13.51 -2.99 5.15
N MET A 107 12.49 -3.29 5.95
CA MET A 107 12.17 -2.55 7.17
C MET A 107 13.34 -2.49 8.14
N ARG A 108 13.99 -3.64 8.42
CA ARG A 108 15.17 -3.69 9.30
C ARG A 108 16.31 -2.85 8.74
N TYR A 109 16.55 -2.92 7.44
CA TYR A 109 17.58 -2.11 6.78
C TYR A 109 17.30 -0.60 6.94
N LEU A 110 16.07 -0.15 6.66
CA LEU A 110 15.69 1.25 6.81
C LEU A 110 15.87 1.75 8.25
N LYS A 111 15.50 0.94 9.26
CA LYS A 111 15.74 1.27 10.67
C LYS A 111 17.22 1.46 10.99
N THR A 112 18.10 0.64 10.38
CA THR A 112 19.56 0.76 10.58
C THR A 112 20.18 1.92 9.79
N SER A 113 19.51 2.40 8.74
CA SER A 113 19.94 3.55 7.93
C SER A 113 19.49 4.91 8.48
N PHE A 114 19.09 4.97 9.76
CA PHE A 114 18.58 6.18 10.43
C PHE A 114 17.30 6.76 9.82
N ALA A 115 16.52 5.95 9.11
CA ALA A 115 15.22 6.37 8.64
C ALA A 115 14.24 6.49 9.82
N ASN A 116 13.45 7.57 9.85
CA ASN A 116 12.37 7.76 10.81
C ASN A 116 11.01 7.71 10.11
N ASP A 117 9.92 7.59 10.88
CA ASP A 117 8.55 7.57 10.35
C ASP A 117 8.35 6.58 9.20
N ILE A 118 8.84 5.35 9.40
CA ILE A 118 8.83 4.28 8.39
C ILE A 118 7.47 3.60 8.41
N TYR A 119 6.65 3.84 7.40
CA TYR A 119 5.37 3.17 7.21
C TYR A 119 5.47 2.20 6.04
N PHE A 120 5.04 0.97 6.27
CA PHE A 120 5.24 -0.13 5.33
C PHE A 120 4.00 -0.99 5.25
N ALA A 121 3.24 -0.81 4.17
CA ALA A 121 2.02 -1.57 3.91
C ALA A 121 2.23 -2.52 2.74
N VAL A 122 1.79 -3.77 2.91
CA VAL A 122 1.98 -4.85 1.96
C VAL A 122 0.65 -5.47 1.60
N MET A 123 0.37 -5.56 0.31
CA MET A 123 -0.80 -6.23 -0.22
C MET A 123 -0.41 -7.37 -1.15
N ASP A 124 -0.91 -8.55 -0.82
CA ASP A 124 -0.72 -9.78 -1.57
C ASP A 124 -1.92 -10.05 -2.49
N ILE A 125 -1.70 -9.96 -3.79
CA ILE A 125 -2.73 -10.09 -4.83
C ILE A 125 -2.69 -11.50 -5.40
N ARG A 126 -3.67 -12.33 -5.01
CA ARG A 126 -3.73 -13.75 -5.44
C ARG A 126 -4.82 -14.05 -6.44
N SER A 127 -5.72 -13.10 -6.68
CA SER A 127 -6.90 -13.30 -7.50
C SER A 127 -7.04 -12.19 -8.52
N ALA A 128 -7.32 -12.56 -9.76
CA ALA A 128 -7.49 -11.61 -10.87
C ALA A 128 -8.93 -11.09 -10.98
N HIS A 129 -9.78 -11.44 -10.00
CA HIS A 129 -11.18 -11.02 -9.92
C HIS A 129 -11.35 -9.58 -9.44
N TYR A 130 -10.35 -9.03 -8.75
CA TYR A 130 -10.34 -7.64 -8.35
C TYR A 130 -9.97 -6.75 -9.54
N THR A 131 -10.55 -5.57 -9.58
CA THR A 131 -10.15 -4.49 -10.47
C THR A 131 -8.89 -3.80 -9.94
N SER A 132 -8.12 -3.17 -10.82
CA SER A 132 -6.98 -2.33 -10.43
C SER A 132 -7.38 -1.24 -9.44
N LYS A 133 -8.56 -0.63 -9.64
CA LYS A 133 -9.10 0.39 -8.73
C LYS A 133 -9.33 -0.14 -7.32
N GLU A 134 -9.99 -1.30 -7.19
CA GLU A 134 -10.22 -1.93 -5.88
C GLU A 134 -8.89 -2.21 -5.18
N ILE A 135 -7.92 -2.80 -5.88
CA ILE A 135 -6.60 -3.10 -5.31
C ILE A 135 -5.91 -1.83 -4.79
N ILE A 136 -5.90 -0.77 -5.59
CA ILE A 136 -5.22 0.47 -5.24
C ILE A 136 -5.90 1.15 -4.05
N PHE A 137 -7.24 1.18 -4.01
CA PHE A 137 -7.95 1.78 -2.88
C PHE A 137 -7.82 0.97 -1.59
N GLU A 138 -7.85 -0.35 -1.68
CA GLU A 138 -7.56 -1.23 -0.54
C GLU A 138 -6.12 -1.04 -0.03
N MET A 139 -5.16 -0.85 -0.94
CA MET A 139 -3.76 -0.58 -0.60
C MET A 139 -3.59 0.77 0.11
N LEU A 140 -4.26 1.81 -0.39
CA LEU A 140 -4.32 3.12 0.24
C LEU A 140 -4.95 3.05 1.62
N GLU A 141 -6.09 2.37 1.76
CA GLU A 141 -6.77 2.21 3.03
C GLU A 141 -5.88 1.49 4.06
N LEU A 142 -5.20 0.42 3.65
CA LEU A 142 -4.24 -0.29 4.50
C LEU A 142 -3.10 0.63 4.98
N PHE A 143 -2.55 1.44 4.08
CA PHE A 143 -1.44 2.34 4.37
C PHE A 143 -1.86 3.52 5.27
N CYS A 144 -2.99 4.17 4.96
CA CYS A 144 -3.53 5.25 5.77
C CYS A 144 -3.93 4.77 7.17
N ASN A 145 -4.52 3.58 7.29
CA ASN A 145 -4.80 2.98 8.59
C ASN A 145 -3.53 2.69 9.39
N ALA A 146 -2.43 2.27 8.75
CA ALA A 146 -1.15 2.09 9.43
C ALA A 146 -0.60 3.42 9.97
N LYS A 147 -0.75 4.52 9.20
CA LYS A 147 -0.38 5.87 9.65
C LYS A 147 -1.25 6.37 10.79
N ALA A 148 -2.56 6.26 10.67
CA ALA A 148 -3.50 6.68 11.70
C ALA A 148 -3.35 5.89 13.01
N GLN A 149 -2.88 4.65 12.94
CA GLN A 149 -2.60 3.79 14.10
C GLN A 149 -1.14 3.87 14.59
N GLU A 150 -0.35 4.81 14.07
CA GLU A 150 1.06 5.02 14.46
C GLU A 150 1.94 3.75 14.36
N LYS A 151 1.66 2.87 13.40
CA LYS A 151 2.39 1.60 13.17
C LYS A 151 3.75 1.80 12.49
N SER A 152 4.45 2.87 12.85
CA SER A 152 5.80 3.17 12.35
C SER A 152 6.76 2.04 12.75
N GLY A 153 7.58 1.59 11.81
CA GLY A 153 8.52 0.51 12.01
C GLY A 153 7.91 -0.89 11.98
N GLU A 154 6.63 -1.03 11.60
CA GLU A 154 5.96 -2.32 11.43
C GLU A 154 5.59 -2.58 9.97
N VAL A 155 5.55 -3.86 9.59
CA VAL A 155 5.03 -4.29 8.29
C VAL A 155 3.57 -4.69 8.48
N VAL A 156 2.64 -3.90 7.93
CA VAL A 156 1.23 -4.28 7.89
C VAL A 156 0.93 -5.05 6.61
N LEU A 157 0.27 -6.20 6.71
CA LEU A 157 0.00 -7.06 5.56
C LEU A 157 -1.49 -7.38 5.44
N ARG A 158 -2.00 -7.30 4.20
CA ARG A 158 -3.33 -7.78 3.80
C ARG A 158 -3.18 -8.68 2.58
N SER A 159 -4.01 -9.71 2.48
CA SER A 159 -4.07 -10.55 1.28
C SER A 159 -5.45 -10.46 0.64
N LEU A 160 -5.49 -10.18 -0.66
CA LEU A 160 -6.71 -10.27 -1.47
C LEU A 160 -6.81 -11.66 -2.08
N LYS A 161 -7.57 -12.51 -1.39
CA LYS A 161 -7.88 -13.89 -1.80
C LYS A 161 -9.38 -13.95 -2.09
N ARG A 162 -9.76 -14.36 -3.29
CA ARG A 162 -11.13 -14.70 -3.67
C ARG A 162 -11.06 -16.04 -4.34
#